data_AF-A0A9Q1L8U4-F1
#
_entry.id   AF-A0A9Q1L8U4-F1
#
_cell.length_a   1.000
_cell.length_b   1.000
_cell.length_c   1.000
_cell.angle_alpha   90.00
_cell.angle_beta   90.00
_cell.angle_gamma   90.00
#
_symmetry.space_group_name_H-M   'P 1'
#
loop_
_entity.id
_entity.type
_entity.pdbx_description
1 polymer ?
#
loop_
_entity_poly.entity_id
_entity_poly.type
_entity_poly.pdbx_seq_one_letter_code
_entity_poly.pdbx_strand_id
1 'polypeptide(L)'
;MSKKKAFAKYSKKYETDDGKKDINAQLEKMKKYCSVIRVLAHTRIRKMKGLKQKKAHLMEIQVSGGDVARKVDYAYGFFEKQIPSDAIFQKDEMIDIIGVTEGKGYEGVVTRLPRKTHRGLRKVACIGAWHPARVSFTVARAGQNGYHHRTELNKKVYRLGKAGQESHSAITEFDRLVLSTHTNMPMFLFLGYQNS
;
A
#
# COMPACT_ATOMS: atom_id res chain seq x y z
N MET A 1 16.78 16.83 19.95
CA MET A 1 15.59 16.99 19.06
C MET A 1 16.04 17.51 17.70
N SER A 2 15.55 16.94 16.59
CA SER A 2 15.89 17.44 15.25
C SER A 2 15.34 18.87 15.04
N LYS A 3 16.14 19.73 14.38
CA LYS A 3 15.74 21.11 14.03
C LYS A 3 14.64 21.18 12.95
N LYS A 4 14.13 20.04 12.47
CA LYS A 4 13.06 19.92 11.45
C LYS A 4 13.28 20.80 10.20
N LYS A 5 14.53 20.90 9.73
CA LYS A 5 14.92 21.73 8.58
C LYS A 5 14.77 21.04 7.21
N ALA A 6 14.01 19.94 7.14
CA ALA A 6 13.78 19.24 5.89
C ALA A 6 13.05 20.16 4.90
N PHE A 7 13.51 20.20 3.65
CA PHE A 7 12.98 21.02 2.55
C PHE A 7 12.93 22.55 2.77
N ALA A 8 13.40 23.08 3.91
CA ALA A 8 13.35 24.52 4.20
C ALA A 8 14.17 25.40 3.24
N LYS A 9 15.19 24.84 2.58
CA LYS A 9 15.92 25.54 1.50
C LYS A 9 15.18 25.47 0.16
N TYR A 10 14.50 24.35 -0.10
CA TYR A 10 13.79 24.12 -1.35
C TYR A 10 12.49 24.91 -1.41
N SER A 11 11.76 25.02 -0.29
CA SER A 11 10.54 25.84 -0.20
C SER A 11 10.81 27.30 -0.58
N LYS A 12 11.96 27.85 -0.18
CA LYS A 12 12.37 29.22 -0.52
C LYS A 12 12.56 29.45 -2.01
N LYS A 13 12.79 28.40 -2.83
CA LYS A 13 12.86 28.56 -4.28
C LYS A 13 11.52 28.97 -4.91
N TYR A 14 10.40 28.67 -4.26
CA TYR A 14 9.09 29.12 -4.74
C TYR A 14 8.84 30.61 -4.47
N GLU A 15 9.63 31.24 -3.60
CA GLU A 15 9.50 32.65 -3.25
C GLU A 15 10.31 33.55 -4.19
N THR A 16 11.47 33.08 -4.67
CA THR A 16 12.35 33.86 -5.55
C THR A 16 12.03 33.65 -7.03
N ASP A 17 12.14 34.71 -7.84
CA ASP A 17 11.87 34.63 -9.28
C ASP A 17 12.83 33.70 -10.02
N ASP A 18 14.10 33.69 -9.62
CA ASP A 18 15.10 32.77 -10.18
C ASP A 18 14.78 31.31 -9.83
N GLY A 19 14.22 31.05 -8.64
CA GLY A 19 13.81 29.71 -8.23
C GLY A 19 12.58 29.22 -9.00
N LYS A 20 11.61 30.10 -9.25
CA LYS A 20 10.46 29.78 -10.12
C LYS A 20 10.88 29.47 -11.55
N LYS A 21 11.84 30.24 -12.10
CA LYS A 21 12.43 29.97 -13.42
C LYS A 21 13.11 28.59 -13.49
N ASP A 22 13.88 28.23 -12.47
CA ASP A 22 14.52 26.90 -12.36
C ASP A 22 13.48 25.77 -12.34
N ILE A 23 12.40 25.91 -11.57
CA ILE A 23 11.30 24.92 -11.52
C ILE A 23 10.62 24.78 -12.89
N ASN A 24 10.29 25.89 -13.55
CA ASN A 24 9.69 25.86 -14.88
C ASN A 24 10.63 25.22 -15.91
N ALA A 25 11.93 25.51 -15.86
CA ALA A 25 12.92 24.86 -16.71
C ALA A 25 13.01 23.35 -16.47
N GLN A 26 12.84 22.89 -15.23
CA GLN A 26 12.77 21.47 -14.90
C GLN A 26 11.50 20.82 -15.46
N LEU A 27 10.34 21.48 -15.34
CA LEU A 27 9.09 20.99 -15.93
C LEU A 27 9.21 20.86 -17.45
N GLU A 28 9.76 21.85 -18.15
CA GLU A 28 9.96 21.79 -19.60
C GLU A 28 10.97 20.70 -20.01
N LYS A 29 12.02 20.47 -19.23
CA LYS A 29 12.93 19.33 -19.43
C LYS A 29 12.20 18.00 -19.29
N MET A 30 11.29 17.87 -18.31
CA MET A 30 10.48 16.65 -18.16
C MET A 30 9.57 16.43 -19.36
N LYS A 31 8.92 17.49 -19.87
CA LYS A 31 8.06 17.40 -21.06
C LYS A 31 8.83 16.95 -22.31
N LYS A 32 10.09 17.39 -22.46
CA LYS A 32 10.90 17.12 -23.66
C LYS A 32 11.60 15.75 -23.65
N TYR A 33 12.14 15.34 -22.50
CA TYR A 33 13.07 14.19 -22.45
C TYR A 33 12.50 12.97 -21.72
N CYS A 34 11.50 13.13 -20.84
CA CYS A 34 10.98 12.00 -20.09
C CYS A 34 9.94 11.21 -20.89
N SER A 35 9.95 9.89 -20.75
CA SER A 35 8.91 9.00 -21.30
C SER A 35 7.81 8.70 -20.29
N VAL A 36 8.17 8.59 -19.01
CA VAL A 36 7.26 8.23 -17.92
C VAL A 36 7.34 9.29 -16.83
N ILE A 37 6.17 9.77 -16.39
CA ILE A 37 6.03 10.73 -15.30
C ILE A 37 5.44 10.01 -14.09
N ARG A 38 6.10 10.16 -12.94
CA ARG A 38 5.66 9.64 -11.64
C ARG A 38 5.56 10.79 -10.65
N VAL A 39 4.51 10.78 -9.83
CA VAL A 39 4.27 11.76 -8.77
C VAL A 39 4.61 11.15 -7.43
N LEU A 40 5.33 11.92 -6.60
CA LEU A 40 5.54 11.57 -5.20
C LEU A 40 4.30 11.96 -4.38
N ALA A 41 3.57 10.96 -3.92
CA ALA A 41 2.38 11.12 -3.10
C ALA A 41 2.63 10.59 -1.68
N HIS A 42 1.98 11.20 -0.68
CA HIS A 42 2.04 10.71 0.70
C HIS A 42 0.65 10.49 1.31
N THR A 43 0.55 9.52 2.21
CA THR A 43 -0.69 9.26 2.97
C THR A 43 -0.80 10.17 4.19
N ARG A 44 -2.00 10.66 4.51
CA ARG A 44 -2.23 11.50 5.71
C ARG A 44 -2.62 10.66 6.94
N ILE A 45 -1.69 9.88 7.47
CA ILE A 45 -1.93 8.95 8.58
C ILE A 45 -2.45 9.65 9.85
N ARG A 46 -2.01 10.88 10.11
CA ARG A 46 -2.44 11.64 11.31
C ARG A 46 -3.95 11.91 11.39
N LYS A 47 -4.68 11.80 10.27
CA LYS A 47 -6.16 11.91 10.28
C LYS A 47 -6.83 10.65 10.83
N MET A 48 -6.17 9.49 10.75
CA MET A 48 -6.69 8.25 11.30
C MET A 48 -6.46 8.28 12.82
N LYS A 49 -7.54 8.26 13.61
CA LYS A 49 -7.43 8.05 15.05
C LYS A 49 -7.21 6.55 15.31
N GLY A 50 -6.57 6.22 16.44
CA GLY A 50 -6.25 4.84 16.82
C GLY A 50 -4.90 4.29 16.35
N LEU A 51 -4.25 4.90 15.34
CA LEU A 51 -2.89 4.52 14.95
C LEU A 51 -1.83 5.42 15.64
N LYS A 52 -0.85 4.84 16.34
CA LYS A 52 0.21 5.61 17.02
C LYS A 52 1.22 6.24 16.04
N GLN A 53 1.32 5.72 14.82
CA GLN A 53 2.30 6.17 13.83
C GLN A 53 1.94 7.56 13.27
N LYS A 54 2.88 8.50 13.36
CA LYS A 54 2.73 9.88 12.85
C LYS A 54 3.47 10.16 11.53
N LYS A 55 4.33 9.23 11.10
CA LYS A 55 5.15 9.33 9.89
C LYS A 55 4.32 8.89 8.69
N ALA A 56 4.13 9.79 7.73
CA ALA A 56 3.45 9.49 6.47
C ALA A 56 4.26 8.50 5.61
N HIS A 57 3.55 7.60 4.92
CA HIS A 57 4.13 6.77 3.87
C HIS A 57 4.24 7.61 2.59
N LEU A 58 5.43 7.67 2.00
CA LEU A 58 5.71 8.32 0.73
C LEU A 58 5.84 7.23 -0.34
N MET A 59 5.17 7.42 -1.48
CA MET A 59 5.13 6.47 -2.58
C MET A 59 5.14 7.19 -3.93
N GLU A 60 5.68 6.54 -4.94
CA GLU A 60 5.63 7.02 -6.33
C GLU A 60 4.45 6.40 -7.06
N ILE A 61 3.64 7.25 -7.68
CA ILE A 61 2.48 6.83 -8.46
C ILE A 61 2.68 7.31 -9.88
N GLN A 62 2.63 6.40 -10.85
CA GLN A 62 2.74 6.74 -12.26
C GLN A 62 1.46 7.44 -12.74
N VAL A 63 1.64 8.53 -13.50
CA VAL A 63 0.52 9.20 -14.17
C VAL A 63 0.32 8.56 -15.53
N SER A 64 -0.87 8.00 -15.73
CA SER A 64 -1.27 7.30 -16.95
C SER A 64 -2.20 8.16 -17.81
N GLY A 65 -2.27 7.86 -19.12
CA GLY A 65 -3.10 8.57 -20.10
C GLY A 65 -2.46 9.83 -20.71
N GLY A 66 -2.86 10.15 -21.94
CA GLY A 66 -2.40 11.34 -22.68
C GLY A 66 -0.89 11.40 -23.00
N ASP A 67 -0.47 12.53 -23.54
CA ASP A 67 0.94 12.81 -23.87
C ASP A 67 1.76 13.21 -22.64
N VAL A 68 3.08 13.05 -22.71
CA VAL A 68 4.01 13.39 -21.60
C VAL A 68 3.80 14.83 -21.12
N ALA A 69 3.66 15.79 -22.04
CA ALA A 69 3.44 17.19 -21.69
C ALA A 69 2.17 17.38 -20.84
N ARG A 70 1.06 16.75 -21.28
CA ARG A 70 -0.22 16.79 -20.55
C ARG A 70 -0.12 16.11 -19.19
N LYS A 71 0.65 15.02 -19.06
CA LYS A 71 0.89 14.36 -17.76
C LYS A 71 1.60 15.27 -16.78
N VAL A 72 2.61 16.03 -17.23
CA VAL A 72 3.35 16.99 -16.39
C VAL A 72 2.42 18.11 -15.92
N ASP A 73 1.67 18.72 -16.84
CA ASP A 73 0.75 19.81 -16.51
C ASP A 73 -0.39 19.35 -15.58
N TYR A 74 -0.93 18.15 -15.84
CA TYR A 74 -1.90 17.50 -14.97
C TYR A 74 -1.32 17.31 -13.57
N ALA A 75 -0.17 16.65 -13.46
CA ALA A 75 0.48 16.38 -12.18
C ALA A 75 0.75 17.66 -11.37
N TYR A 76 1.27 18.70 -12.02
CA TYR A 76 1.55 19.99 -11.39
C TYR A 76 0.25 20.67 -10.90
N GLY A 77 -0.84 20.58 -11.66
CA GLY A 77 -2.15 21.12 -11.26
C GLY A 77 -2.77 20.45 -10.03
N PHE A 78 -2.34 19.24 -9.67
CA PHE A 78 -2.75 18.52 -8.45
C PHE A 78 -1.84 18.77 -7.25
N PHE A 79 -0.73 19.51 -7.40
CA PHE A 79 0.12 19.82 -6.26
C PHE A 79 -0.67 20.61 -5.21
N GLU A 80 -0.36 20.34 -3.93
CA GLU A 80 -1.04 20.89 -2.75
C GLU A 80 -2.51 20.50 -2.57
N LYS A 81 -3.14 19.84 -3.56
CA LYS A 81 -4.51 19.35 -3.48
C LYS A 81 -4.57 17.93 -2.91
N GLN A 82 -5.67 17.60 -2.23
CA GLN A 82 -5.93 16.24 -1.79
C GLN A 82 -6.65 15.47 -2.90
N ILE A 83 -6.12 14.30 -3.25
CA ILE A 83 -6.79 13.36 -4.16
C ILE A 83 -7.51 12.31 -3.31
N PRO A 84 -8.85 12.22 -3.37
CA PRO A 84 -9.60 11.17 -2.69
C PRO A 84 -9.60 9.87 -3.51
N SER A 85 -9.87 8.73 -2.87
CA SER A 85 -9.77 7.40 -3.50
C SER A 85 -10.86 7.12 -4.54
N ASP A 86 -12.01 7.78 -4.42
CA ASP A 86 -13.13 7.78 -5.38
C ASP A 86 -12.76 8.45 -6.72
N ALA A 87 -11.74 9.32 -6.73
CA ALA A 87 -11.21 9.89 -7.97
C ALA A 87 -10.23 8.96 -8.71
N ILE A 88 -9.77 7.88 -8.06
CA ILE A 88 -8.78 6.95 -8.61
C ILE A 88 -9.43 5.62 -8.99
N PHE A 89 -10.26 5.08 -8.10
CA PHE A 89 -10.90 3.77 -8.28
C PHE A 89 -12.40 3.92 -8.48
N GLN A 90 -12.98 3.01 -9.24
CA GLN A 90 -14.40 2.95 -9.51
C GLN A 90 -15.06 1.76 -8.80
N LYS A 91 -16.38 1.86 -8.60
CA LYS A 91 -17.18 0.71 -8.13
C LYS A 91 -17.15 -0.38 -9.21
N ASP A 92 -17.08 -1.63 -8.77
CA ASP A 92 -17.03 -2.84 -9.58
C ASP A 92 -15.76 -3.01 -10.44
N GLU A 93 -14.76 -2.14 -10.27
CA GLU A 93 -13.43 -2.27 -10.89
C GLU A 93 -12.65 -3.43 -10.28
N MET A 94 -11.85 -4.11 -11.11
CA MET A 94 -10.90 -5.14 -10.68
C MET A 94 -9.55 -4.49 -10.41
N ILE A 95 -9.10 -4.56 -9.15
CA ILE A 95 -7.83 -3.98 -8.72
C ILE A 95 -6.88 -5.05 -8.19
N ASP A 96 -5.58 -4.76 -8.27
CA ASP A 96 -4.55 -5.58 -7.65
C ASP A 96 -4.13 -4.99 -6.30
N ILE A 97 -4.01 -5.84 -5.29
CA ILE A 97 -3.59 -5.45 -3.95
C ILE A 97 -2.15 -5.87 -3.74
N ILE A 98 -1.27 -4.89 -3.54
CA ILE A 98 0.14 -5.11 -3.22
C ILE A 98 0.36 -4.82 -1.75
N GLY A 99 1.00 -5.74 -1.04
CA GLY A 99 1.24 -5.59 0.38
C GLY A 99 2.29 -6.54 0.92
N VAL A 100 2.51 -6.44 2.23
CA VAL A 100 3.37 -7.34 3.00
C VAL A 100 2.48 -8.19 3.89
N THR A 101 2.63 -9.51 3.80
CA THR A 101 1.86 -10.45 4.64
C THR A 101 2.21 -10.29 6.11
N GLU A 102 1.30 -10.66 7.00
CA GLU A 102 1.58 -10.73 8.44
C GLU A 102 2.83 -11.58 8.72
N GLY A 103 3.71 -11.11 9.62
CA GLY A 103 4.92 -11.82 10.02
C GLY A 103 4.62 -12.88 11.07
N LYS A 104 5.00 -14.12 10.81
CA LYS A 104 4.85 -15.25 11.76
C LYS A 104 6.17 -15.65 12.43
N GLY A 105 7.28 -15.05 12.01
CA GLY A 105 8.61 -15.30 12.55
C GLY A 105 9.25 -16.55 11.95
N TYR A 106 10.09 -17.22 12.73
CA TYR A 106 10.80 -18.41 12.28
C TYR A 106 9.92 -19.66 12.46
N GLU A 107 9.50 -20.26 11.35
CA GLU A 107 8.68 -21.47 11.34
C GLU A 107 9.44 -22.68 10.78
N GLY A 108 9.10 -23.87 11.31
CA GLY A 108 9.60 -25.14 10.82
C GLY A 108 8.94 -25.58 9.51
N VAL A 109 9.42 -26.67 8.93
CA VAL A 109 8.79 -27.24 7.74
C VAL A 109 7.41 -27.81 8.08
N VAL A 110 6.42 -27.58 7.20
CA VAL A 110 5.02 -27.99 7.37
C VAL A 110 4.87 -29.52 7.48
N THR A 111 5.78 -30.29 6.86
CA THR A 111 5.73 -31.74 6.82
C THR A 111 5.87 -32.37 8.21
N ARG A 112 4.89 -33.20 8.57
CA ARG A 112 4.91 -34.03 9.77
C ARG A 112 5.09 -35.50 9.39
N LEU A 113 6.18 -36.10 9.85
CA LEU A 113 6.49 -37.52 9.69
C LEU A 113 5.62 -38.40 10.61
N PRO A 114 5.50 -39.71 10.30
CA PRO A 114 4.77 -40.66 11.13
C PRO A 114 5.25 -40.66 12.59
N ARG A 115 4.33 -40.90 13.54
CA ARG A 115 4.60 -40.82 14.99
C ARG A 115 5.82 -41.65 15.45
N LYS A 116 6.10 -42.76 14.79
CA LYS A 116 7.16 -43.71 15.15
C LYS A 116 8.56 -43.36 14.59
N THR A 117 8.80 -42.14 14.13
CA THR A 117 10.15 -41.73 13.72
C THR A 117 11.01 -41.28 14.91
N HIS A 118 12.26 -41.73 14.95
CA HIS A 118 13.23 -41.30 15.95
C HIS A 118 13.79 -39.89 15.64
N ARG A 119 14.09 -39.12 16.70
CA ARG A 119 14.67 -37.76 16.63
C ARG A 119 13.83 -36.74 15.84
N GLY A 120 12.55 -36.67 16.15
CA GLY A 120 11.67 -35.57 15.73
C GLY A 120 10.69 -35.90 14.60
N LEU A 121 9.53 -35.24 14.67
CA LEU A 121 8.38 -35.47 13.79
C LEU A 121 8.19 -34.39 12.73
N ARG A 122 8.61 -33.15 13.00
CA ARG A 122 8.38 -31.99 12.12
C ARG A 122 9.67 -31.62 11.39
N LYS A 123 10.06 -32.46 10.44
CA LYS A 123 11.27 -32.32 9.63
C LYS A 123 11.08 -32.96 8.26
N VAL A 124 11.93 -32.56 7.31
CA VAL A 124 12.10 -33.29 6.05
C VAL A 124 13.02 -34.48 6.29
N ALA A 125 12.64 -35.67 5.82
CA ALA A 125 13.42 -36.89 6.05
C ALA A 125 14.72 -36.93 5.21
N CYS A 126 14.61 -36.88 3.88
CA CYS A 126 15.75 -36.83 2.97
C CYS A 126 15.83 -35.44 2.32
N ILE A 127 17.02 -34.86 2.32
CA ILE A 127 17.24 -33.45 1.95
C ILE A 127 18.00 -33.28 0.62
N GLY A 128 18.31 -34.38 -0.05
CA GLY A 128 19.08 -34.43 -1.28
C GLY A 128 19.67 -35.83 -1.49
N ALA A 129 19.98 -36.16 -2.74
CA ALA A 129 20.77 -37.35 -3.06
C ALA A 129 22.25 -37.13 -2.69
N TRP A 130 23.06 -38.20 -2.75
CA TRP A 130 24.50 -38.11 -2.52
C TRP A 130 25.17 -37.17 -3.53
N HIS A 131 24.87 -37.36 -4.81
CA HIS A 131 25.33 -36.52 -5.90
C HIS A 131 24.11 -35.82 -6.49
N PRO A 132 24.04 -34.48 -6.51
CA PRO A 132 25.09 -33.51 -6.21
C PRO A 132 25.37 -33.32 -4.71
N ALA A 133 26.64 -33.06 -4.35
CA ALA A 133 27.09 -32.85 -2.96
C ALA A 133 26.71 -31.46 -2.41
N ARG A 134 25.46 -31.04 -2.63
CA ARG A 134 24.87 -29.81 -2.10
C ARG A 134 23.37 -29.98 -1.89
N VAL A 135 22.83 -29.28 -0.91
CA VAL A 135 21.38 -29.20 -0.70
C VAL A 135 20.78 -28.26 -1.75
N SER A 136 19.74 -28.70 -2.45
CA SER A 136 19.05 -27.85 -3.42
C SER A 136 18.26 -26.73 -2.72
N PHE A 137 18.22 -25.55 -3.33
CA PHE A 137 17.44 -24.41 -2.84
C PHE A 137 15.92 -24.68 -2.85
N THR A 138 15.47 -25.64 -3.66
CA THR A 138 14.06 -26.05 -3.74
C THR A 138 13.63 -26.94 -2.57
N VAL A 139 14.57 -27.45 -1.77
CA VAL A 139 14.27 -28.34 -0.65
C VAL A 139 13.69 -27.54 0.51
N ALA A 140 12.56 -28.01 1.04
CA ALA A 140 11.89 -27.36 2.15
C ALA A 140 12.79 -27.29 3.40
N ARG A 141 12.87 -26.09 3.97
CA ARG A 141 13.66 -25.75 5.16
C ARG A 141 12.89 -24.85 6.10
N ALA A 142 13.21 -24.96 7.37
CA ALA A 142 12.74 -24.02 8.37
C ALA A 142 13.32 -22.63 8.06
N GLY A 143 12.55 -21.59 8.31
CA GLY A 143 12.92 -20.24 7.93
C GLY A 143 11.84 -19.22 8.29
N GLN A 144 12.03 -17.99 7.83
CA GLN A 144 11.04 -16.94 8.01
C GLN A 144 9.73 -17.31 7.29
N ASN A 145 8.63 -17.28 8.01
CA ASN A 145 7.29 -17.32 7.44
C ASN A 145 6.58 -15.98 7.67
N GLY A 146 5.92 -15.49 6.62
CA GLY A 146 5.27 -14.19 6.64
C GLY A 146 6.25 -13.03 6.51
N TYR A 147 5.72 -11.80 6.54
CA TYR A 147 6.45 -10.58 6.17
C TYR A 147 7.04 -10.59 4.75
N HIS A 148 6.38 -11.30 3.82
CA HIS A 148 6.78 -11.37 2.43
C HIS A 148 5.99 -10.36 1.59
N HIS A 149 6.66 -9.73 0.61
CA HIS A 149 5.99 -8.92 -0.40
C HIS A 149 5.15 -9.83 -1.32
N ARG A 150 3.87 -9.53 -1.45
CA ARG A 150 2.91 -10.28 -2.26
C ARG A 150 1.99 -9.33 -3.01
N THR A 151 1.52 -9.82 -4.16
CA THR A 151 0.50 -9.16 -4.96
C THR A 151 -0.66 -10.13 -5.10
N GLU A 152 -1.83 -9.74 -4.61
CA GLU A 152 -3.08 -10.43 -4.85
C GLU A 152 -3.80 -9.76 -6.02
N LEU A 153 -3.89 -10.49 -7.13
CA LEU A 153 -4.49 -9.98 -8.35
C LEU A 153 -6.02 -10.07 -8.32
N ASN A 154 -6.68 -9.24 -9.13
CA ASN A 154 -8.10 -9.39 -9.49
C ASN A 154 -9.07 -9.34 -8.29
N LYS A 155 -8.95 -8.34 -7.43
CA LYS A 155 -9.91 -8.07 -6.35
C LYS A 155 -10.95 -7.06 -6.81
N LYS A 156 -12.23 -7.45 -6.76
CA LYS A 156 -13.33 -6.58 -7.15
C LYS A 156 -13.67 -5.57 -6.06
N VAL A 157 -13.76 -4.29 -6.41
CA VAL A 157 -14.20 -3.22 -5.50
C VAL A 157 -15.72 -3.20 -5.42
N TYR A 158 -16.30 -3.73 -4.35
CA TYR A 158 -17.77 -3.76 -4.21
C TYR A 158 -18.38 -2.43 -3.79
N ARG A 159 -17.70 -1.67 -2.93
CA ARG A 159 -18.21 -0.40 -2.39
C ARG A 159 -17.08 0.54 -2.03
N LEU A 160 -17.24 1.82 -2.40
CA LEU A 160 -16.40 2.92 -1.95
C LEU A 160 -17.23 3.78 -0.99
N GLY A 161 -16.89 3.76 0.29
CA GLY A 161 -17.60 4.51 1.32
C GLY A 161 -16.81 5.74 1.79
N LYS A 162 -17.49 6.86 1.98
CA LYS A 162 -16.86 8.12 2.46
C LYS A 162 -17.54 8.61 3.72
N ALA A 163 -16.77 8.74 4.80
CA ALA A 163 -17.27 9.15 6.11
C ALA A 163 -18.11 10.45 5.99
N GLY A 164 -19.29 10.45 6.60
CA GLY A 164 -20.26 11.56 6.55
C GLY A 164 -21.15 11.59 5.31
N GLN A 165 -21.03 10.64 4.39
CA GLN A 165 -21.95 10.45 3.26
C GLN A 165 -22.74 9.15 3.41
N GLU A 166 -23.87 9.06 2.71
CA GLU A 166 -24.71 7.85 2.69
C GLU A 166 -23.94 6.62 2.19
N SER A 167 -22.95 6.81 1.33
CA SER A 167 -22.05 5.74 0.86
C SER A 167 -21.31 5.02 2.00
N HIS A 168 -21.20 5.62 3.19
CA HIS A 168 -20.57 5.04 4.39
C HIS A 168 -21.49 4.19 5.26
N SER A 169 -22.81 4.28 5.07
CA SER A 169 -23.75 3.38 5.75
C SER A 169 -23.51 1.94 5.30
N ALA A 170 -23.79 0.97 6.15
CA ALA A 170 -23.74 -0.46 5.80
C ALA A 170 -25.07 -0.95 5.18
N ILE A 171 -25.89 -0.04 4.66
CA ILE A 171 -27.25 -0.32 4.17
C ILE A 171 -27.20 -0.67 2.68
N THR A 172 -28.07 -1.60 2.28
CA THR A 172 -28.35 -2.03 0.91
C THR A 172 -29.83 -1.86 0.57
N GLU A 173 -30.18 -1.89 -0.72
CA GLU A 173 -31.56 -1.68 -1.19
C GLU A 173 -32.58 -2.71 -0.66
N PHE A 174 -32.12 -3.88 -0.22
CA PHE A 174 -32.97 -4.95 0.29
C PHE A 174 -33.20 -4.89 1.82
N ASP A 175 -32.53 -3.96 2.51
CA ASP A 175 -32.67 -3.81 3.96
C ASP A 175 -34.02 -3.14 4.29
N ARG A 176 -34.95 -3.94 4.82
CA ARG A 176 -36.35 -3.56 5.06
C ARG A 176 -36.59 -2.62 6.24
N LEU A 177 -35.60 -2.41 7.10
CA LEU A 177 -35.69 -1.54 8.27
C LEU A 177 -34.51 -0.58 8.25
N VAL A 178 -34.77 0.71 8.48
CA VAL A 178 -33.74 1.69 8.87
C VAL A 178 -33.34 1.40 10.33
N LEU A 179 -32.83 0.19 10.59
CA LEU A 179 -32.27 -0.17 11.88
C LEU A 179 -31.01 0.69 12.05
N SER A 180 -31.14 1.71 12.89
CA SER A 180 -30.11 2.58 13.47
C SER A 180 -28.84 2.74 12.64
N THR A 181 -28.74 3.75 11.76
CA THR A 181 -27.52 4.24 11.08
C THR A 181 -26.26 3.39 11.34
N HIS A 182 -26.25 2.16 10.84
CA HIS A 182 -25.13 1.25 11.08
C HIS A 182 -24.07 1.69 10.08
N THR A 183 -23.02 2.33 10.57
CA THR A 183 -21.82 2.58 9.78
C THR A 183 -21.20 1.21 9.44
N ASN A 184 -20.25 1.14 8.50
CA ASN A 184 -19.47 -0.08 8.23
C ASN A 184 -18.65 -0.61 9.44
N MET A 185 -18.87 -0.04 10.63
CA MET A 185 -18.25 -0.46 11.88
C MET A 185 -19.17 -1.46 12.59
N PRO A 186 -18.69 -2.69 12.87
CA PRO A 186 -19.42 -3.61 13.72
C PRO A 186 -19.61 -3.03 15.14
N MET A 187 -20.70 -3.43 15.80
CA MET A 187 -21.06 -2.97 17.15
C MET A 187 -19.98 -3.31 18.19
N PHE A 188 -19.27 -4.41 17.97
CA PHE A 188 -17.97 -4.69 18.59
C PHE A 188 -16.86 -4.28 17.63
N LEU A 189 -16.00 -3.36 18.09
CA LEU A 189 -14.82 -2.82 17.41
C LEU A 189 -14.07 -3.87 16.56
N PHE A 190 -13.44 -3.45 15.46
CA PHE A 190 -12.49 -4.31 14.76
C PHE A 190 -11.37 -4.75 15.72
N LEU A 191 -11.36 -6.03 16.09
CA LEU A 191 -10.34 -6.60 16.98
C LEU A 191 -8.93 -6.30 16.43
N GLY A 192 -8.11 -5.63 17.24
CA GLY A 192 -6.75 -5.21 16.86
C GLY A 192 -6.64 -3.87 16.12
N TYR A 193 -7.75 -3.21 15.80
CA TYR A 193 -7.78 -1.87 15.20
C TYR A 193 -8.56 -0.89 16.10
N GLN A 194 -7.90 0.17 16.58
CA GLN A 194 -8.56 1.26 17.31
C GLN A 194 -9.15 2.26 16.30
N ASN A 195 -10.39 2.70 16.53
CA ASN A 195 -11.16 3.52 15.58
C ASN A 195 -10.58 4.92 15.33
N SER A 196 -10.85 5.40 14.10
CA SER A 196 -10.84 6.79 13.61
C SER A 196 -12.09 7.58 14.00
#